data_AF-A0AAV5VXH9-F1
#
_entry.id   AF-A0AAV5VXH9-F1
#
_cell.length_a   1.000
_cell.length_b   1.000
_cell.length_c   1.000
_cell.angle_alpha   90.00
_cell.angle_beta   90.00
_cell.angle_gamma   90.00
#
_symmetry.space_group_name_H-M   'P 1'
#
loop_
_entity.id
_entity.type
_entity.pdbx_description
1 polymer ?
#
loop_
_entity_poly.entity_id
_entity_poly.type
_entity_poly.pdbx_seq_one_letter_code
_entity_poly.pdbx_strand_id
1 'polypeptide(L)'
;DIVVHGATGFAGSYIVRALATSTLFQKKSIAVSGRNGGKLRQTLKEIAKETGVAEVAKYTIIIADSSKEESLAKMAKQAKELSTLSDHT
;
A
#
# COMPACT_ATOMS: atom_id res chain seq x y z
N ASP A 1 13.43 2.83 -2.93
CA ASP A 1 12.42 2.63 -1.87
C ASP A 1 11.30 1.77 -2.44
N ILE A 2 10.77 0.83 -1.67
CA ILE A 2 9.74 -0.12 -2.12
C ILE A 2 8.48 0.11 -1.30
N VAL A 3 7.34 0.26 -1.95
CA VAL A 3 6.04 0.40 -1.27
C VAL A 3 5.14 -0.76 -1.66
N VAL A 4 4.73 -1.56 -0.68
CA VAL A 4 3.79 -2.68 -0.88
C VAL A 4 2.39 -2.21 -0.52
N HIS A 5 1.53 -2.06 -1.52
CA HIS A 5 0.12 -1.75 -1.31
C HIS A 5 -0.71 -3.01 -1.06
N GLY A 6 -1.55 -2.99 -0.02
CA GLY A 6 -2.39 -4.13 0.34
C GLY A 6 -1.65 -5.19 1.17
N ALA A 7 -0.70 -4.80 2.02
CA ALA A 7 0.08 -5.74 2.84
C ALA A 7 -0.77 -6.53 3.86
N THR A 8 -2.01 -6.12 4.13
CA THR A 8 -2.98 -6.88 4.95
C THR A 8 -3.72 -7.98 4.18
N GLY A 9 -3.61 -8.01 2.85
CA GLY A 9 -4.20 -9.07 2.04
C GLY A 9 -3.32 -10.32 2.04
N PHE A 10 -3.89 -11.44 1.59
CA PHE A 10 -3.20 -12.73 1.50
C PHE A 10 -1.90 -12.67 0.67
N ALA A 11 -1.95 -12.03 -0.50
CA ALA A 11 -0.75 -11.83 -1.33
C ALA A 11 0.23 -10.83 -0.72
N GLY A 12 -0.27 -9.79 -0.07
CA GLY A 12 0.55 -8.72 0.51
C GLY A 12 1.40 -9.19 1.69
N SER A 13 0.84 -10.02 2.58
CA SER A 13 1.59 -10.61 3.69
C SER A 13 2.68 -11.57 3.19
N TYR A 14 2.39 -12.34 2.13
CA TYR A 14 3.36 -13.24 1.51
C TYR A 14 4.53 -12.48 0.88
N ILE A 15 4.26 -11.39 0.16
CA ILE A 15 5.31 -10.53 -0.41
C ILE A 15 6.15 -9.90 0.69
N VAL A 16 5.55 -9.37 1.77
CA VAL A 16 6.31 -8.79 2.89
C VAL A 16 7.19 -9.84 3.56
N ARG A 17 6.70 -11.08 3.73
CA ARG A 17 7.52 -12.18 4.25
C ARG A 17 8.68 -12.52 3.31
N ALA A 18 8.44 -12.61 2.01
CA ALA A 18 9.49 -12.91 1.03
C ALA A 18 10.55 -11.79 0.96
N LEU A 19 10.13 -10.54 1.09
CA LEU A 19 11.03 -9.39 1.18
C LEU A 19 11.85 -9.40 2.48
N ALA A 20 11.22 -9.80 3.60
CA ALA A 20 11.88 -9.91 4.89
C ALA A 20 12.97 -10.99 4.94
N THR A 21 12.72 -12.16 4.32
CA THR A 21 13.68 -13.26 4.30
C THR A 21 14.78 -13.07 3.25
N SER A 22 14.57 -12.18 2.28
CA SER A 22 15.53 -11.95 1.21
C SER A 22 16.60 -10.94 1.62
N THR A 23 17.85 -11.40 1.67
CA THR A 23 19.03 -10.57 1.97
C THR A 23 19.25 -9.44 0.97
N LEU A 24 18.68 -9.53 -0.23
CA LEU A 24 18.72 -8.49 -1.27
C LEU A 24 17.98 -7.21 -0.87
N PHE A 25 17.01 -7.33 0.03
CA PHE A 25 16.13 -6.23 0.44
C PHE A 25 16.41 -5.72 1.86
N GLN A 26 17.32 -6.35 2.61
CA GLN A 26 17.73 -5.89 3.95
C GLN A 26 18.28 -4.46 3.98
N LYS A 27 18.87 -3.97 2.88
CA LYS A 27 19.39 -2.60 2.79
C LYS A 27 18.42 -1.61 2.14
N LYS A 28 17.20 -2.02 1.80
CA LYS A 28 16.23 -1.14 1.14
C LYS A 28 15.15 -0.70 2.13
N SER A 29 14.77 0.58 2.03
CA SER A 29 13.60 1.08 2.76
C SER A 29 12.33 0.50 2.17
N ILE A 30 11.59 -0.25 3.00
CA ILE A 30 10.31 -0.87 2.64
C ILE A 30 9.20 -0.18 3.43
N ALA A 31 8.17 0.25 2.71
CA ALA A 31 6.94 0.75 3.28
C ALA A 31 5.77 -0.18 2.92
N VAL A 32 4.80 -0.30 3.82
CA VAL A 32 3.57 -1.05 3.59
C VAL A 32 2.38 -0.11 3.66
N SER A 33 1.39 -0.34 2.81
CA SER A 33 0.18 0.49 2.80
C SER A 33 -1.10 -0.32 2.78
N GLY A 34 -2.15 0.25 3.35
CA GLY A 34 -3.47 -0.37 3.40
C GLY A 34 -4.48 0.42 4.22
N ARG A 35 -5.72 -0.07 4.24
CA ARG A 35 -6.85 0.64 4.87
C ARG A 35 -6.84 0.57 6.40
N ASN A 36 -6.34 -0.53 6.96
CA ASN A 36 -6.40 -0.77 8.40
C ASN A 36 -4.99 -0.84 9.01
N GLY A 37 -4.56 0.26 9.63
CA GLY A 37 -3.27 0.39 10.31
C GLY A 37 -3.04 -0.61 11.43
N GLY A 38 -4.11 -0.96 12.16
CA GLY A 38 -4.04 -1.96 13.23
C GLY A 38 -3.67 -3.34 12.69
N LYS A 39 -4.38 -3.78 11.63
CA LYS A 39 -4.07 -5.05 10.96
C LYS A 39 -2.67 -5.03 10.34
N LEU A 40 -2.26 -3.93 9.71
CA LEU A 40 -0.90 -3.77 9.17
C LEU A 40 0.17 -3.98 10.24
N ARG A 41 0.04 -3.32 11.40
CA ARG A 41 0.98 -3.48 12.52
C ARG A 41 1.02 -4.92 13.03
N GLN A 42 -0.14 -5.58 13.11
CA GLN A 42 -0.20 -6.96 13.58
C GLN A 42 0.48 -7.91 12.59
N THR A 43 0.18 -7.79 11.29
CA THR A 43 0.82 -8.59 10.24
C THR A 43 2.34 -8.40 10.23
N LEU A 44 2.84 -7.16 10.37
CA LEU A 44 4.28 -6.91 10.44
C LEU A 44 4.94 -7.55 11.67
N LYS A 45 4.28 -7.50 12.84
CA LYS A 45 4.78 -8.15 14.06
C LYS A 45 4.82 -9.68 13.92
N GLU A 46 3.78 -10.25 13.31
CA GLU A 46 3.68 -11.69 13.09
C GLU A 46 4.79 -12.16 12.14
N ILE A 47 4.95 -11.48 10.99
CA ILE A 47 6.02 -11.76 10.04
C ILE A 47 7.40 -11.55 10.67
N ALA A 48 7.60 -10.50 11.46
CA ALA A 48 8.87 -10.27 12.16
C ALA A 48 9.20 -11.42 13.14
N LYS A 49 8.19 -11.94 13.86
CA LYS A 49 8.35 -13.09 14.77
C LYS A 49 8.62 -14.38 14.01
N GLU A 50 7.95 -14.61 12.88
CA GLU A 50 8.10 -15.82 12.07
C GLU A 50 9.40 -15.86 11.26
N THR A 51 9.86 -14.71 10.77
CA THR A 51 11.11 -14.61 9.98
C THR A 51 12.33 -14.36 10.86
N GLY A 52 12.15 -13.98 12.13
CA GLY A 52 13.23 -13.54 13.02
C GLY A 52 13.82 -12.17 12.68
N VAL A 53 13.25 -11.47 11.68
CA VAL A 53 13.74 -10.18 11.20
C VAL A 53 12.97 -9.05 11.88
N ALA A 54 13.53 -8.51 12.97
CA ALA A 54 12.93 -7.42 13.73
C ALA A 54 12.77 -6.11 12.91
N GLU A 55 13.51 -5.95 11.82
CA GLU A 55 13.41 -4.78 10.94
C GLU A 55 12.05 -4.67 10.24
N VAL A 56 11.37 -5.80 9.99
CA VAL A 56 10.04 -5.81 9.38
C VAL A 56 9.03 -5.05 10.23
N ALA A 57 9.15 -5.13 11.56
CA ALA A 57 8.28 -4.40 12.48
C ALA A 57 8.51 -2.88 12.45
N LYS A 58 9.63 -2.41 11.88
CA LYS A 58 9.98 -0.99 11.73
C LYS A 58 9.57 -0.42 10.37
N TYR A 59 9.01 -1.23 9.47
CA TYR A 59 8.60 -0.74 8.15
C TYR A 59 7.59 0.39 8.28
N THR A 60 7.73 1.37 7.39
CA THR A 60 6.85 2.54 7.39
C THR A 60 5.44 2.10 6.99
N ILE A 61 4.45 2.47 7.80
CA ILE A 61 3.05 2.13 7.53
C ILE A 61 2.36 3.36 6.96
N ILE A 62 1.80 3.22 5.76
CA ILE A 62 1.06 4.27 5.06
C ILE A 62 -0.42 3.87 5.06
N ILE A 63 -1.25 4.61 5.79
CA ILE A 63 -2.69 4.38 5.75
C ILE A 63 -3.22 4.95 4.43
N ALA A 64 -3.58 4.07 3.51
CA ALA A 64 -4.14 4.43 2.21
C ALA A 64 -5.57 3.90 2.17
N ASP A 65 -6.52 4.79 2.41
CA ASP A 65 -7.94 4.48 2.34
C ASP A 65 -8.43 4.58 0.89
N SER A 66 -8.62 3.44 0.25
CA SER A 66 -9.22 3.34 -1.09
C SER A 66 -10.76 3.36 -1.06
N SER A 67 -11.37 3.75 0.07
CA SER A 67 -12.82 3.96 0.25
C SER A 67 -13.25 5.42 0.17
N LYS A 68 -12.33 6.37 -0.05
CA LYS A 68 -12.73 7.71 -0.52
C LYS A 68 -13.10 7.67 -2.00
N GLU A 69 -14.32 7.20 -2.27
CA GLU A 69 -15.10 7.51 -3.48
C GLU A 69 -15.27 9.02 -3.73
N GLU A 70 -14.95 9.88 -2.76
CA GLU A 70 -14.95 11.34 -2.94
C GLU A 70 -13.91 11.86 -3.96
N SER A 71 -12.81 11.13 -4.22
CA SER A 71 -11.88 11.51 -5.30
C SER A 71 -12.42 11.18 -6.67
N LEU A 72 -13.22 10.11 -6.82
CA LEU A 72 -13.79 9.74 -8.12
C LEU A 72 -14.95 10.69 -8.49
N ALA A 73 -15.77 11.10 -7.52
CA ALA A 73 -16.83 12.10 -7.75
C ALA A 73 -16.27 13.51 -8.01
N LYS A 74 -15.21 13.94 -7.31
CA LYS A 74 -14.53 15.22 -7.62
C LYS A 74 -13.80 15.18 -8.98
N MET A 75 -13.18 14.06 -9.35
CA MET A 75 -12.58 13.89 -10.68
C MET A 75 -13.63 13.81 -11.79
N ALA A 76 -14.74 13.08 -11.61
CA ALA A 76 -15.82 13.01 -12.60
C ALA A 76 -16.52 14.38 -12.79
N LYS A 77 -16.63 15.17 -11.72
CA LYS A 77 -17.20 16.53 -11.79
C LYS A 77 -16.26 17.53 -12.49
N GLN A 78 -14.94 17.39 -12.38
CA GLN A 78 -13.97 18.19 -13.15
C GLN A 78 -13.76 17.66 -14.58
N ALA A 79 -13.87 16.36 -14.83
CA ALA A 79 -13.67 15.76 -16.15
C ALA A 79 -14.87 15.98 -17.09
N LYS A 80 -16.08 16.21 -16.57
CA LYS A 80 -17.25 16.52 -17.41
C LYS A 80 -17.21 17.91 -18.05
N GLU A 81 -16.36 18.82 -17.57
CA GLU A 81 -16.30 20.19 -18.11
C GLU A 81 -15.23 20.36 -19.21
N LEU A 82 -14.41 19.34 -19.53
CA LEU A 82 -13.17 19.54 -20.30
C LEU A 82 -12.86 18.59 -21.47
N SER A 83 -13.77 17.72 -21.94
CA SER A 83 -13.39 16.81 -23.04
C SER A 83 -14.43 16.40 -24.10
N THR A 84 -15.53 17.15 -24.32
CA THR A 84 -16.26 17.02 -25.61
C THR A 84 -17.04 18.28 -26.04
N LEU A 85 -16.41 19.45 -25.99
CA LEU A 85 -16.78 20.61 -26.81
C LEU A 85 -15.71 20.78 -27.89
N SER A 86 -15.86 20.09 -29.03
CA SER A 86 -15.30 20.46 -30.35
C SER A 86 -15.73 19.41 -31.37
N ASP A 87 -17.01 19.36 -31.70
CA ASP A 87 -17.46 18.99 -33.06
C ASP A 87 -18.90 19.50 -33.27
N HIS A 88 -19.02 20.81 -33.48
CA HIS A 88 -20.13 21.44 -34.20
C HIS A 88 -19.83 22.93 -34.39
N THR A 89 -19.30 23.27 -35.55
CA THR A 89 -19.77 24.38 -36.39
C THR A 89 -19.38 24.07 -37.83
#